data_AF-A0A2H4I7Z9-F1
#
_entry.id   AF-A0A2H4I7Z9-F1
#
_cell.length_a   1.000
_cell.length_b   1.000
_cell.length_c   1.000
_cell.angle_alpha   90.00
_cell.angle_beta   90.00
_cell.angle_gamma   90.00
#
_symmetry.space_group_name_H-M   'P 1'
#
loop_
_entity.id
_entity.type
_entity.pdbx_description
1 polymer ?
#
loop_
_entity_poly.entity_id
_entity_poly.type
_entity_poly.pdbx_seq_one_letter_code
_entity_poly.pdbx_strand_id
1 'polypeptide(L)' 'MSSFSTTAVPAAQRLSATRSLLLQLSAGAALGLVVLYGVAFAESPLAHNAAHDVRHVTVKPCH' A
#
# COMPACT_ATOMS: atom_id res chain seq x y z
N MET A 1 -6.29 -31.79 -29.66
CA MET A 1 -5.90 -31.86 -28.24
C MET A 1 -4.71 -30.93 -28.05
N SER A 2 -4.91 -29.73 -27.51
CA SER A 2 -3.85 -28.73 -27.34
C SER A 2 -3.14 -28.99 -26.01
N SER A 3 -1.86 -29.35 -26.07
CA SER A 3 -1.04 -29.61 -24.88
C SER A 3 -0.60 -28.29 -24.25
N PHE A 4 -1.03 -28.03 -23.01
CA PHE A 4 -0.49 -26.92 -22.22
C PHE A 4 0.83 -27.38 -21.59
N SER A 5 1.93 -26.74 -21.99
CA SER A 5 3.23 -26.95 -21.33
C SER A 5 3.35 -25.98 -20.16
N THR A 6 3.37 -26.50 -18.93
CA THR A 6 3.64 -25.71 -17.73
C THR A 6 5.13 -25.43 -17.65
N THR A 7 5.54 -24.21 -17.98
CA THR A 7 6.92 -23.75 -17.79
C THR A 7 7.16 -23.49 -16.30
N ALA A 8 8.05 -24.27 -15.69
CA ALA A 8 8.47 -24.04 -14.31
C ALA A 8 9.33 -22.77 -14.21
N VAL A 9 8.94 -21.83 -13.34
CA VAL A 9 9.72 -20.61 -13.10
C VAL A 9 10.95 -20.95 -12.25
N PRO A 10 12.17 -20.60 -12.69
CA PRO A 10 13.39 -20.91 -11.94
C PRO A 10 13.39 -20.24 -10.55
N ALA A 11 13.97 -20.92 -9.56
CA ALA A 11 13.97 -20.46 -8.16
C ALA A 11 14.58 -19.06 -7.97
N ALA A 12 15.62 -18.72 -8.74
CA ALA A 12 16.24 -17.38 -8.72
C ALA A 12 15.27 -16.26 -9.13
N GLN A 13 14.39 -16.52 -10.11
CA GLN A 13 13.40 -15.56 -10.58
C GLN A 13 12.28 -15.36 -9.56
N ARG A 14 11.91 -16.41 -8.81
CA ARG A 14 10.97 -16.31 -7.69
C ARG A 14 11.54 -15.44 -6.56
N LEU A 15 12.81 -15.64 -6.18
CA LEU A 15 13.46 -14.86 -5.14
C LEU A 15 13.54 -13.36 -5.51
N SER A 16 13.86 -13.06 -6.77
CA SER A 16 13.86 -11.69 -7.31
C SER A 16 12.46 -11.07 -7.27
N ALA A 17 11.43 -11.83 -7.65
CA ALA A 17 10.04 -11.36 -7.61
C ALA A 17 9.57 -11.09 -6.16
N THR A 18 9.85 -12.00 -5.21
CA THR A 18 9.52 -11.80 -3.80
C THR A 18 10.25 -10.58 -3.22
N ARG A 19 11.54 -10.40 -3.54
CA ARG A 19 12.29 -9.21 -3.10
C ARG A 19 11.69 -7.93 -3.66
N SER A 20 11.33 -7.89 -4.94
CA SER A 20 10.69 -6.74 -5.57
C SER A 20 9.35 -6.42 -4.92
N LEU A 21 8.52 -7.44 -4.67
CA LEU A 21 7.25 -7.28 -3.97
C LEU A 21 7.44 -6.71 -2.56
N LEU A 22 8.38 -7.25 -1.78
CA LEU A 22 8.67 -6.75 -0.43
C LEU A 22 9.16 -5.30 -0.46
N LEU A 23 9.98 -4.92 -1.44
CA LEU A 23 10.41 -3.53 -1.62
C LEU A 23 9.23 -2.61 -1.95
N GLN A 24 8.32 -3.03 -2.81
CA GLN A 24 7.11 -2.25 -3.14
C GLN A 24 6.19 -2.10 -1.93
N LEU A 25 5.94 -3.19 -1.20
CA LEU A 25 5.10 -3.18 0.00
C LEU A 25 5.71 -2.32 1.11
N SER A 26 7.02 -2.46 1.36
CA SER A 26 7.72 -1.64 2.35
C SER A 26 7.77 -0.16 1.96
N ALA A 27 7.99 0.16 0.69
CA ALA A 27 7.92 1.53 0.21
C ALA A 27 6.50 2.13 0.37
N GLY A 28 5.46 1.36 0.03
CA GLY A 28 4.07 1.77 0.24
C GLY A 28 3.74 1.97 1.72
N ALA A 29 4.18 1.06 2.59
CA ALA A 29 3.98 1.19 4.04
C ALA A 29 4.72 2.40 4.61
N ALA A 30 5.97 2.64 4.17
CA ALA A 30 6.75 3.81 4.59
C ALA A 30 6.08 5.11 4.14
N LEU A 31 5.58 5.17 2.91
CA LEU A 31 4.82 6.32 2.42
C LEU A 31 3.56 6.55 3.25
N GLY A 32 2.80 5.49 3.56
CA GLY A 32 1.63 5.57 4.43
C GLY A 32 1.97 6.11 5.82
N LEU A 33 3.07 5.63 6.42
CA LEU A 33 3.59 6.14 7.70
C LEU A 33 3.94 7.63 7.65
N VAL A 34 4.60 8.08 6.58
CA VAL A 34 4.93 9.50 6.38
C VAL A 34 3.67 10.35 6.30
N VAL A 35 2.65 9.90 5.56
CA VAL A 35 1.37 10.64 5.46
C VAL A 35 0.65 10.69 6.80
N LEU A 36 0.52 9.55 7.50
CA LEU A 36 -0.16 9.49 8.80
C LEU A 36 0.53 10.36 9.84
N TYR A 37 1.85 10.24 9.96
CA TYR A 37 2.63 11.04 10.90
C TYR A 37 2.64 12.52 10.49
N GLY A 38 2.84 12.80 9.20
CA GLY A 38 2.86 14.16 8.66
C GLY A 38 1.57 14.92 8.93
N VAL A 39 0.40 14.29 8.72
CA VAL A 39 -0.89 14.94 9.01
C VAL A 39 -1.13 15.08 10.52
N ALA A 40 -0.76 14.08 11.32
CA ALA A 40 -0.97 14.13 12.77
C ALA A 40 -0.20 15.26 13.46
N PHE A 41 1.00 15.59 12.97
CA PHE A 41 1.87 16.62 13.55
C PHE A 41 1.98 17.87 12.68
N ALA A 42 1.23 17.97 11.59
CA ALA A 42 1.10 19.22 10.87
C ALA A 42 0.30 20.20 11.73
N GLU A 43 0.87 21.38 12.00
CA GLU A 43 0.15 22.55 12.53
C GLU A 43 -0.78 23.15 11.45
N SER A 44 -1.64 22.31 10.88
CA SER A 44 -2.55 22.62 9.78
C SER A 44 -3.94 22.09 10.10
N PRO A 45 -4.88 22.97 10.51
CA PRO A 45 -6.28 22.59 10.72
C PRO A 45 -6.93 21.98 9.47
N LEU A 46 -6.52 22.44 8.27
CA LEU A 46 -7.00 21.88 7.00
C LEU A 46 -6.63 20.40 6.88
N ALA A 47 -5.36 20.05 7.08
CA ALA A 47 -4.87 18.69 6.92
C ALA A 47 -5.54 17.74 7.93
N HIS A 48 -5.70 18.20 9.18
CA HIS A 48 -6.38 17.44 10.23
C HIS A 48 -7.86 17.17 9.91
N ASN A 49 -8.59 18.20 9.45
CA ASN A 49 -10.00 18.07 9.08
C ASN A 49 -10.18 17.14 7.87
N ALA A 50 -9.34 17.27 6.84
CA ALA A 50 -9.40 16.40 5.67
C ALA A 50 -9.18 14.92 6.05
N ALA A 51 -8.23 14.62 6.95
CA ALA A 51 -8.02 13.26 7.44
C ALA A 51 -9.20 12.74 8.28
N HIS A 52 -9.82 13.60 9.07
CA HIS A 52 -11.02 13.26 9.83
C HIS A 52 -12.21 12.94 8.90
N ASP A 53 -12.40 13.71 7.83
CA ASP A 53 -13.45 13.46 6.83
C ASP A 53 -13.24 12.12 6.10
N VAL A 54 -12.00 11.81 5.72
CA VAL A 54 -11.67 10.51 5.09
C VAL A 54 -11.98 9.35 6.04
N ARG A 55 -11.73 9.51 7.35
CA ARG A 55 -12.06 8.49 8.35
C ARG A 55 -13.58 8.27 8.45
N HIS A 56 -14.38 9.33 8.34
CA HIS A 56 -15.84 9.21 8.32
C HIS A 56 -16.31 8.39 7.11
N VAL A 57 -15.82 8.68 5.90
CA VAL A 57 -16.27 7.92 4.71
C VAL A 57 -15.74 6.48 4.65
N THR A 58 -14.62 6.16 5.30
CA THR A 58 -13.99 4.82 5.23
C THR A 58 -14.44 3.87 6.34
N VAL A 59 -14.78 4.37 7.53
CA VAL A 59 -15.10 3.53 8.69
C VAL A 59 -16.59 3.56 9.04
N LYS A 60 -17.24 4.72 8.93
CA LYS A 60 -18.66 4.88 9.25
C LYS A 60 -19.30 5.90 8.31
N PRO A 61 -19.72 5.44 7.12
CA PRO A 61 -20.37 6.30 6.15
C PRO A 61 -21.51 7.05 6.82
N CYS A 62 -21.53 8.37 6.64
CA CYS A 62 -22.59 9.22 7.17
C CYS A 62 -23.85 9.19 6.27
N HIS A 63 -23.85 8.30 5.27
CA HIS A 63 -24.96 7.95 4.38
C HIS A 63 -24.86 6.47 4.00
#